data_AF-A0A952Y6M8-F1
#
_entry.id   AF-A0A952Y6M8-F1
#
_cell.length_a   1.000
_cell.length_b   1.000
_cell.length_c   1.000
_cell.angle_alpha   90.00
_cell.angle_beta   90.00
_cell.angle_gamma   90.00
#
_symmetry.space_group_name_H-M   'P 1'
#
loop_
_entity.id
_entity.type
_entity.pdbx_description
1 polymer ?
#
loop_
_entity_poly.entity_id
_entity_poly.type
_entity_poly.pdbx_seq_one_letter_code
_entity_poly.pdbx_strand_id
1 'polypeptide(L)'
;MAGLRHSLLREYGALGGALLGRPAGWLRAIHFGAVAVVTALSPSTYDRDARLVAARQIHFSAWQALPGFMLACALLSFVLVRIVIGTAQDYGLPQYALELTVRVLVLELIPLFAALFVALRSGATISTEVTLMHIDGEFERLARAGRDPLAAELVPRAIGSLVAVMLLTYVNGVVALALAYLELYGLSPWAIGTFVRVTGHVFDPVIVAGFVMKTMLFGAAAGAIPIGAALGIRRDRAHAPGAVRRGMVRLGIVLGLIEIVFLAVTYA
;
A
#
# COMPACT_ATOMS: atom_id res chain seq x y z
N MET A 1 35.23 -18.82 13.27
CA MET A 1 33.81 -18.95 13.66
C MET A 1 33.28 -17.85 14.61
N ALA A 2 34.13 -17.09 15.33
CA ALA A 2 33.67 -16.02 16.23
C ALA A 2 33.11 -14.76 15.54
N GLY A 3 33.57 -14.42 14.32
CA GLY A 3 33.12 -13.24 13.57
C GLY A 3 31.68 -13.33 13.04
N LEU A 4 31.24 -14.52 12.63
CA LEU A 4 29.88 -14.79 12.15
C LEU A 4 28.82 -14.65 13.26
N ARG A 5 29.18 -15.01 14.50
CA ARG A 5 28.26 -14.88 15.63
C ARG A 5 28.04 -13.42 16.05
N HIS A 6 29.06 -12.58 15.88
CA HIS A 6 28.96 -11.13 16.13
C HIS A 6 28.21 -10.37 15.04
N SER A 7 28.23 -10.82 13.78
CA SER A 7 27.39 -10.22 12.72
C SER A 7 25.93 -10.57 12.92
N LEU A 8 25.61 -11.85 13.20
CA LEU A 8 24.25 -12.31 13.44
C LEU A 8 23.60 -11.63 14.64
N LEU A 9 24.31 -11.49 15.77
CA LEU A 9 23.78 -10.80 16.96
C LEU A 9 23.54 -9.30 16.71
N ARG A 10 24.34 -8.64 15.85
CA ARG A 10 24.10 -7.26 15.43
C ARG A 10 22.89 -7.14 14.51
N GLU A 11 22.67 -8.14 13.67
CA GLU A 11 21.53 -8.21 12.75
C GLU A 11 20.22 -8.45 13.51
N TYR A 12 20.22 -9.37 14.49
CA TYR A 12 19.08 -9.59 15.40
C TYR A 12 18.81 -8.37 16.30
N GLY A 13 19.84 -7.71 16.83
CA GLY A 13 19.67 -6.47 17.61
C GLY A 13 19.14 -5.30 16.77
N ALA A 14 19.56 -5.20 15.51
CA ALA A 14 19.06 -4.19 14.56
C ALA A 14 17.63 -4.48 14.09
N LEU A 15 17.26 -5.74 13.91
CA LEU A 15 15.91 -6.19 13.60
C LEU A 15 14.98 -6.00 14.81
N GLY A 16 15.42 -6.37 16.02
CA GLY A 16 14.69 -6.16 17.27
C GLY A 16 14.46 -4.68 17.59
N GLY A 17 15.47 -3.82 17.40
CA GLY A 17 15.33 -2.36 17.53
C GLY A 17 14.57 -1.69 16.38
N ALA A 18 14.43 -2.34 15.22
CA ALA A 18 13.59 -1.90 14.12
C ALA A 18 12.11 -2.27 14.32
N LEU A 19 11.86 -3.47 14.86
CA LEU A 19 10.54 -3.95 15.29
C LEU A 19 10.02 -3.08 16.46
N LEU A 20 10.89 -2.79 17.43
CA LEU A 20 10.63 -1.96 18.60
C LEU A 20 11.24 -0.56 18.41
N GLY A 21 10.85 0.14 17.33
CA GLY A 21 11.11 1.57 17.25
C GLY A 21 10.60 2.25 18.53
N ARG A 22 11.39 3.16 19.13
CA ARG A 22 10.96 3.95 20.31
C ARG A 22 9.52 4.45 20.09
N PRO A 23 8.61 4.40 21.08
CA PRO A 23 7.19 4.73 20.91
C PRO A 23 6.96 6.13 20.28
N ALA A 24 7.90 7.06 20.46
CA ALA A 24 7.91 8.36 19.79
C ALA A 24 8.01 8.29 18.25
N GLY A 25 8.71 7.31 17.69
CA GLY A 25 8.74 7.06 16.24
C GLY A 25 7.41 6.52 15.71
N TRP A 26 6.71 5.73 16.54
CA TRP A 26 5.36 5.23 16.27
C TRP A 26 4.35 6.36 16.19
N LEU A 27 4.30 7.19 17.24
CA LEU A 27 3.46 8.37 17.30
C LEU A 27 3.72 9.36 16.16
N ARG A 28 4.98 9.60 15.79
CA ARG A 28 5.31 10.53 14.69
C ARG A 28 4.80 10.07 13.33
N ALA A 29 4.84 8.78 13.02
CA ALA A 29 4.32 8.31 11.73
C ALA A 29 2.78 8.27 11.71
N ILE A 30 2.14 7.98 12.85
CA ILE A 30 0.68 8.05 12.97
C ILE A 30 0.22 9.52 12.87
N HIS A 31 0.89 10.44 13.57
CA HIS A 31 0.64 11.87 13.48
C HIS A 31 0.89 12.40 12.07
N PHE A 32 1.98 11.99 11.41
CA PHE A 32 2.24 12.36 10.02
C PHE A 32 1.21 11.77 9.06
N GLY A 33 0.75 10.53 9.28
CA GLY A 33 -0.34 9.91 8.52
C GLY A 33 -1.66 10.67 8.70
N ALA A 34 -2.01 11.04 9.94
CA ALA A 34 -3.20 11.85 10.23
C ALA A 34 -3.11 13.25 9.62
N VAL A 35 -1.96 13.92 9.74
CA VAL A 35 -1.71 15.22 9.11
C VAL A 35 -1.74 15.09 7.58
N ALA A 36 -1.17 14.04 7.00
CA ALA A 36 -1.19 13.79 5.56
C ALA A 36 -2.61 13.54 5.02
N VAL A 37 -3.45 12.82 5.77
CA VAL A 37 -4.87 12.61 5.40
C VAL A 37 -5.67 13.91 5.55
N VAL A 38 -5.49 14.65 6.65
CA VAL A 38 -6.18 15.94 6.87
C VAL A 38 -5.73 17.00 5.85
N THR A 39 -4.44 17.03 5.48
CA THR A 39 -3.92 17.94 4.45
C THR A 39 -4.25 17.50 3.03
N ALA A 40 -4.37 16.19 2.75
CA ALA A 40 -4.93 15.69 1.49
C ALA A 40 -6.37 16.17 1.25
N LEU A 41 -7.13 16.32 2.34
CA LEU A 41 -8.50 16.81 2.34
C LEU A 41 -8.59 18.35 2.45
N SER A 42 -7.47 19.05 2.60
CA SER A 42 -7.40 20.52 2.65
C SER A 42 -6.76 21.07 1.37
N PRO A 43 -7.55 21.32 0.30
CA PRO A 43 -7.05 21.74 -1.01
C PRO A 43 -6.43 23.14 -1.05
N SER A 44 -6.56 23.95 0.00
CA SER A 44 -6.02 25.31 0.04
C SER A 44 -4.48 25.38 0.15
N THR A 45 -3.81 24.25 0.37
CA THR A 45 -2.34 24.17 0.50
C THR A 45 -1.66 23.64 -0.78
N TYR A 46 -2.44 23.34 -1.83
CA TYR A 46 -1.95 22.71 -3.06
C TYR A 46 -1.52 23.72 -4.14
N ASP A 47 -0.25 24.12 -4.07
CA ASP A 47 0.38 24.92 -5.11
C ASP A 47 0.59 24.10 -6.42
N ARG A 48 0.85 24.77 -7.55
CA ARG A 48 1.13 24.14 -8.86
C ARG A 48 2.28 23.14 -8.77
N ASP A 49 3.34 23.47 -8.03
CA ASP A 49 4.51 22.60 -7.87
C ASP A 49 4.16 21.32 -7.12
N ALA A 50 3.37 21.43 -6.05
CA ALA A 50 2.89 20.30 -5.26
C ALA A 50 2.08 19.32 -6.14
N ARG A 51 1.21 19.84 -7.01
CA ARG A 51 0.46 19.00 -7.96
C ARG A 51 1.36 18.26 -8.93
N LEU A 52 2.43 18.91 -9.42
CA LEU A 52 3.40 18.26 -10.31
C LEU A 52 4.17 17.14 -9.60
N VAL A 53 4.54 17.32 -8.32
CA VAL A 53 5.18 16.26 -7.52
C VAL A 53 4.24 15.06 -7.36
N ALA A 54 2.97 15.30 -7.00
CA ALA A 54 1.98 14.23 -6.88
C ALA A 54 1.76 13.50 -8.22
N ALA A 55 1.63 14.23 -9.33
CA ALA A 55 1.43 13.65 -10.66
C ALA A 55 2.63 12.79 -11.08
N ARG A 56 3.87 13.25 -10.85
CA ARG A 56 5.07 12.45 -11.08
C ARG A 56 5.09 11.19 -10.24
N GLN A 57 4.71 11.29 -8.96
CA GLN A 57 4.64 10.15 -8.05
C GLN A 57 3.61 9.11 -8.52
N ILE A 58 2.43 9.54 -8.97
CA ILE A 58 1.38 8.67 -9.51
C ILE A 58 1.87 8.00 -10.80
N HIS A 59 2.47 8.77 -11.71
CA HIS A 59 2.98 8.23 -12.97
C HIS A 59 4.05 7.15 -12.73
N PHE A 60 5.01 7.42 -11.83
CA PHE A 60 6.07 6.47 -11.50
C PHE A 60 5.57 5.22 -10.76
N SER A 61 4.68 5.41 -9.77
CA SER A 61 4.24 4.35 -8.86
C SER A 61 3.09 3.51 -9.41
N ALA A 62 2.18 4.11 -10.17
CA ALA A 62 1.03 3.44 -10.75
C ALA A 62 1.21 3.21 -12.24
N TRP A 63 1.25 4.26 -13.07
CA TRP A 63 1.13 4.13 -14.52
C TRP A 63 2.24 3.27 -15.14
N GLN A 64 3.51 3.57 -14.83
CA GLN A 64 4.65 2.80 -15.35
C GLN A 64 4.70 1.38 -14.79
N ALA A 65 4.12 1.16 -13.62
CA ALA A 65 4.16 -0.11 -12.91
C ALA A 65 2.95 -1.00 -13.25
N LEU A 66 1.89 -0.39 -13.78
CA LEU A 66 0.59 -1.00 -14.03
C LEU A 66 0.69 -2.25 -14.90
N PRO A 67 1.39 -2.29 -16.05
CA PRO A 67 1.40 -3.48 -16.89
C PRO A 67 2.04 -4.70 -16.18
N GLY A 68 3.16 -4.47 -15.48
CA GLY A 68 3.86 -5.54 -14.77
C GLY A 68 3.08 -6.04 -13.56
N PHE A 69 2.53 -5.12 -12.76
CA PHE A 69 1.66 -5.49 -11.64
C PHE A 69 0.37 -6.16 -12.11
N MET A 70 -0.22 -5.70 -13.20
CA MET A 70 -1.43 -6.27 -13.78
C MET A 70 -1.21 -7.68 -14.29
N LEU A 71 -0.08 -7.94 -14.96
CA LEU A 71 0.28 -9.30 -15.36
C LEU A 71 0.46 -10.20 -14.13
N ALA A 72 1.21 -9.77 -13.12
CA ALA A 72 1.43 -10.54 -11.91
C ALA A 72 0.12 -10.82 -11.15
N CYS A 73 -0.75 -9.81 -11.03
CA CYS A 73 -2.04 -9.92 -10.37
C CYS A 73 -3.01 -10.78 -11.17
N ALA A 74 -3.02 -10.68 -12.50
CA ALA A 74 -3.81 -11.55 -13.37
C ALA A 74 -3.40 -13.02 -13.25
N LEU A 75 -2.10 -13.32 -13.25
CA LEU A 75 -1.58 -14.68 -13.05
C LEU A 75 -1.96 -15.23 -11.67
N LEU A 76 -1.75 -14.43 -10.61
CA LEU A 76 -2.15 -14.81 -9.26
C LEU A 76 -3.66 -15.05 -9.17
N SER A 77 -4.45 -14.15 -9.75
CA SER A 77 -5.91 -14.25 -9.77
C SER A 77 -6.37 -15.50 -10.50
N PHE A 78 -5.82 -15.78 -11.68
CA PHE A 78 -6.14 -16.98 -12.45
C PHE A 78 -5.87 -18.26 -11.65
N VAL A 79 -4.69 -18.36 -11.02
CA VAL A 79 -4.32 -19.52 -10.20
C VAL A 79 -5.26 -19.66 -8.99
N LEU A 80 -5.51 -18.58 -8.25
CA LEU A 80 -6.38 -18.65 -7.07
C LEU A 80 -7.83 -18.95 -7.43
N VAL A 81 -8.37 -18.33 -8.47
CA VAL A 81 -9.71 -18.62 -8.99
C VAL A 81 -9.84 -20.10 -9.33
N ARG A 82 -8.87 -20.66 -10.06
CA ARG A 82 -8.84 -22.09 -10.43
C ARG A 82 -8.82 -23.00 -9.21
N ILE A 83 -7.98 -22.69 -8.22
CA ILE A 83 -7.88 -23.47 -6.98
C ILE A 83 -9.22 -23.42 -6.23
N VAL A 84 -9.76 -22.22 -5.99
CA VAL A 84 -10.99 -22.03 -5.21
C VAL A 84 -12.18 -22.73 -5.88
N ILE A 85 -12.34 -22.57 -7.19
CA ILE A 85 -13.44 -23.21 -7.93
C ILE A 85 -13.29 -24.73 -7.93
N GLY A 86 -12.10 -25.26 -8.24
CA GLY A 86 -11.87 -26.71 -8.25
C GLY A 86 -12.12 -27.33 -6.89
N THR A 87 -11.55 -26.75 -5.83
CA THR A 87 -11.75 -27.23 -4.46
C THR A 87 -13.20 -27.14 -4.01
N ALA A 88 -13.92 -26.06 -4.37
CA ALA A 88 -15.35 -25.94 -4.04
C ALA A 88 -16.19 -27.00 -4.75
N GLN A 89 -15.86 -27.36 -5.99
CA GLN A 89 -16.52 -28.44 -6.72
C GLN A 89 -16.25 -29.80 -6.07
N ASP A 90 -14.99 -30.09 -5.73
CA ASP A 90 -14.58 -31.34 -5.08
C ASP A 90 -15.27 -31.54 -3.72
N TYR A 91 -15.53 -30.46 -2.98
CA TYR A 91 -16.27 -30.49 -1.72
C TYR A 91 -17.79 -30.37 -1.86
N GLY A 92 -18.34 -30.33 -3.08
CA GLY A 92 -19.78 -30.22 -3.31
C GLY A 92 -20.39 -28.87 -2.90
N LEU A 93 -19.58 -27.81 -2.88
CA LEU A 93 -19.92 -26.44 -2.49
C LEU A 93 -19.74 -25.40 -3.63
N PRO A 94 -20.03 -25.71 -4.92
CA PRO A 94 -19.75 -24.80 -6.04
C PRO A 94 -20.47 -23.45 -5.93
N GLN A 95 -21.60 -23.38 -5.21
CA GLN A 95 -22.36 -22.16 -4.99
C GLN A 95 -21.59 -21.08 -4.20
N TYR A 96 -20.61 -21.47 -3.36
CA TYR A 96 -19.82 -20.54 -2.57
C TYR A 96 -18.50 -20.12 -3.25
N ALA A 97 -18.11 -20.79 -4.34
CA ALA A 97 -16.82 -20.56 -5.00
C ALA A 97 -16.62 -19.10 -5.41
N LEU A 98 -17.63 -18.51 -6.05
CA LEU A 98 -17.59 -17.11 -6.49
C LEU A 98 -17.50 -16.15 -5.30
N GLU A 99 -18.33 -16.37 -4.28
CA GLU A 99 -18.33 -15.53 -3.08
C GLU A 99 -16.99 -15.56 -2.35
N LEU A 100 -16.44 -16.75 -2.12
CA LEU A 100 -15.14 -16.93 -1.47
C LEU A 100 -14.01 -16.31 -2.30
N THR A 101 -14.06 -16.48 -3.62
CA THR A 101 -13.10 -15.87 -4.55
C THR A 101 -13.12 -14.36 -4.41
N VAL A 102 -14.29 -13.72 -4.50
CA VAL A 102 -14.40 -12.26 -4.42
C VAL A 102 -13.92 -11.76 -3.06
N ARG A 103 -14.35 -12.40 -1.96
CA ARG A 103 -13.94 -12.01 -0.61
C ARG A 103 -12.42 -12.09 -0.44
N VAL A 104 -11.84 -13.28 -0.62
CA VAL A 104 -10.41 -13.50 -0.36
C VAL A 104 -9.54 -12.75 -1.36
N LEU A 105 -9.83 -12.88 -2.66
CA LEU A 105 -8.96 -12.30 -3.68
C LEU A 105 -9.13 -10.79 -3.77
N VAL A 106 -10.36 -10.31 -3.95
CA VAL A 106 -10.61 -8.90 -4.31
C VAL A 106 -10.61 -8.01 -3.08
N LEU A 107 -11.27 -8.42 -1.98
CA LEU A 107 -11.36 -7.57 -0.78
C LEU A 107 -10.11 -7.63 0.11
N GLU A 108 -9.42 -8.78 0.14
CA GLU A 108 -8.27 -8.96 1.02
C GLU A 108 -6.93 -8.86 0.27
N LEU A 109 -6.67 -9.79 -0.65
CA LEU A 109 -5.33 -9.97 -1.23
C LEU A 109 -4.90 -8.83 -2.16
N ILE A 110 -5.77 -8.39 -3.08
CA ILE A 110 -5.42 -7.38 -4.08
C ILE A 110 -4.98 -6.05 -3.44
N PRO A 111 -5.73 -5.45 -2.48
CA PRO A 111 -5.29 -4.21 -1.81
C PRO A 111 -3.97 -4.35 -1.09
N LEU A 112 -3.77 -5.46 -0.38
CA LEU A 112 -2.53 -5.72 0.36
C LEU A 112 -1.34 -5.83 -0.60
N PHE A 113 -1.48 -6.59 -1.69
CA PHE A 113 -0.43 -6.73 -2.69
C PHE A 113 -0.16 -5.43 -3.44
N ALA A 114 -1.19 -4.63 -3.75
CA ALA A 114 -1.01 -3.32 -4.37
C ALA A 114 -0.18 -2.40 -3.46
N ALA A 115 -0.48 -2.38 -2.17
CA ALA A 115 0.26 -1.57 -1.19
C ALA A 115 1.71 -2.05 -1.00
N LEU A 116 1.93 -3.36 -0.90
CA LEU A 116 3.27 -3.95 -0.86
C LEU A 116 4.07 -3.65 -2.13
N PHE A 117 3.44 -3.70 -3.29
CA PHE A 117 4.08 -3.41 -4.55
C PHE A 117 4.48 -1.92 -4.68
N VAL A 118 3.59 -1.00 -4.31
CA VAL A 118 3.91 0.44 -4.27
C VAL A 118 5.01 0.72 -3.24
N ALA A 119 4.99 0.06 -2.08
CA ALA A 119 6.03 0.14 -1.08
C ALA A 119 7.40 -0.29 -1.64
N LEU A 120 7.45 -1.42 -2.34
CA LEU A 120 8.66 -1.94 -2.97
C LEU A 120 9.19 -1.03 -4.06
N ARG A 121 8.32 -0.54 -4.95
CA ARG A 121 8.71 0.27 -6.11
C ARG A 121 9.13 1.68 -5.73
N SER A 122 8.36 2.31 -4.85
CA SER A 122 8.46 3.75 -4.61
C SER A 122 8.83 4.10 -3.18
N GLY A 123 8.60 3.20 -2.21
CA GLY A 123 8.87 3.49 -0.80
C GLY A 123 10.36 3.72 -0.52
N ALA A 124 11.25 2.90 -1.09
CA ALA A 124 12.69 3.08 -0.93
C ALA A 124 13.19 4.37 -1.61
N THR A 125 12.69 4.66 -2.81
CA THR A 125 13.00 5.89 -3.56
C THR A 125 12.55 7.14 -2.81
N ILE A 126 11.30 7.18 -2.35
CA ILE A 126 10.77 8.28 -1.52
C ILE A 126 11.65 8.46 -0.28
N SER A 127 11.96 7.38 0.43
CA SER A 127 12.77 7.45 1.66
C SER A 127 14.17 8.00 1.38
N THR A 128 14.76 7.63 0.23
CA THR A 128 16.09 8.11 -0.18
C THR A 128 16.07 9.58 -0.56
N GLU A 129 15.12 10.00 -1.40
CA GLU A 129 14.96 11.40 -1.81
C GLU A 129 14.73 12.31 -0.61
N VAL A 130 13.78 11.96 0.28
CA VAL A 130 13.50 12.74 1.49
C VAL A 130 14.70 12.79 2.44
N THR A 131 15.47 11.69 2.52
CA THR A 131 16.70 11.66 3.32
C THR A 131 17.76 12.60 2.76
N LEU A 132 17.96 12.62 1.44
CA LEU A 132 18.91 13.51 0.78
C LEU A 132 18.50 14.98 0.95
N MET A 133 17.22 15.30 0.73
CA MET A 133 16.65 16.64 0.99
C MET A 133 16.91 17.10 2.43
N HIS A 134 16.76 16.19 3.40
CA HIS A 134 17.01 16.48 4.80
C HIS A 134 18.49 16.75 5.12
N ILE A 135 19.39 15.96 4.51
CA ILE A 135 20.84 16.07 4.72
C ILE A 135 21.39 17.33 4.06
N ASP A 136 20.96 17.62 2.84
CA ASP A 136 21.46 18.75 2.04
C ASP A 136 20.80 20.09 2.44
N GLY A 137 19.90 20.07 3.42
CA GLY A 137 19.28 21.26 4.01
C GLY A 137 18.25 21.93 3.08
N GLU A 138 17.66 21.18 2.16
CA GLU A 138 16.65 21.71 1.22
C GLU A 138 15.39 22.17 1.94
N PHE A 139 14.97 21.47 3.00
CA PHE A 139 13.84 21.87 3.82
C PHE A 139 14.06 23.24 4.48
N GLU A 140 15.26 23.55 4.98
CA GLU A 140 15.58 24.87 5.53
C GLU A 140 15.62 25.96 4.46
N ARG A 141 16.00 25.61 3.23
CA ARG A 141 16.00 26.55 2.10
C ARG A 141 14.56 26.92 1.72
N LEU A 142 13.68 25.92 1.64
CA LEU A 142 12.24 26.11 1.42
C LEU A 142 11.60 26.95 2.53
N ALA A 143 11.89 26.63 3.79
CA ALA A 143 11.38 27.38 4.94
C ALA A 143 11.83 28.85 4.93
N ARG A 144 13.12 29.11 4.60
CA ARG A 144 13.64 30.48 4.44
C ARG A 144 13.02 31.24 3.27
N ALA A 145 12.55 30.53 2.24
CA ALA A 145 11.80 31.11 1.13
C ALA A 145 10.30 31.32 1.45
N GLY A 146 9.86 31.07 2.69
CA GLY A 146 8.48 31.24 3.12
C GLY A 146 7.52 30.13 2.68
N ARG A 147 8.04 29.01 2.16
CA ARG A 147 7.23 27.84 1.76
C ARG A 147 7.37 26.74 2.80
N ASP A 148 6.24 26.17 3.23
CA ASP A 148 6.24 25.00 4.11
C ASP A 148 6.79 23.77 3.36
N PRO A 149 7.93 23.20 3.78
CA PRO A 149 8.52 22.04 3.11
C PRO A 149 7.63 20.79 3.17
N LEU A 150 6.82 20.65 4.22
CA LEU A 150 5.91 19.51 4.38
C LEU A 150 4.83 19.54 3.30
N ALA A 151 4.16 20.68 3.16
CA ALA A 151 3.12 20.88 2.15
C ALA A 151 3.66 20.86 0.71
N ALA A 152 4.86 21.40 0.48
CA ALA A 152 5.42 21.53 -0.87
C ALA A 152 5.94 20.20 -1.46
N GLU A 153 6.61 19.38 -0.63
CA GLU A 153 7.30 18.17 -1.12
C GLU A 153 6.73 16.87 -0.54
N LEU A 154 6.44 16.82 0.76
CA LEU A 154 6.18 15.56 1.45
C LEU A 154 4.73 15.09 1.33
N VAL A 155 3.77 16.00 1.51
CA VAL A 155 2.33 15.72 1.36
C VAL A 155 1.99 15.23 -0.06
N PRO A 156 2.47 15.87 -1.15
CA PRO A 156 2.20 15.39 -2.50
C PRO A 156 2.71 13.99 -2.81
N ARG A 157 3.87 13.61 -2.25
CA ARG A 157 4.43 12.26 -2.39
C ARG A 157 3.55 11.22 -1.68
N ALA A 158 3.08 11.56 -0.48
CA ALA A 158 2.17 10.68 0.26
C ALA A 158 0.85 10.47 -0.49
N ILE A 159 0.28 11.55 -1.03
CA ILE A 159 -0.97 11.50 -1.80
C ILE A 159 -0.78 10.76 -3.12
N GLY A 160 0.36 10.95 -3.80
CA GLY A 160 0.68 10.20 -5.00
C GLY A 160 0.77 8.69 -4.75
N SER A 161 1.35 8.27 -3.63
CA SER A 161 1.36 6.85 -3.21
C SER A 161 -0.04 6.35 -2.86
N LEU A 162 -0.85 7.16 -2.17
CA LEU A 162 -2.24 6.81 -1.85
C LEU A 162 -3.07 6.54 -3.12
N VAL A 163 -3.03 7.48 -4.05
CA VAL A 163 -3.74 7.36 -5.33
C VAL A 163 -3.20 6.18 -6.13
N ALA A 164 -1.89 5.93 -6.11
CA ALA A 164 -1.31 4.79 -6.79
C ALA A 164 -1.80 3.44 -6.26
N VAL A 165 -1.87 3.27 -4.94
CA VAL A 165 -2.41 2.05 -4.32
C VAL A 165 -3.87 1.85 -4.68
N MET A 166 -4.69 2.89 -4.61
CA MET A 166 -6.10 2.82 -5.02
C MET A 166 -6.26 2.42 -6.49
N LEU A 167 -5.55 3.09 -7.40
CA LEU A 167 -5.62 2.81 -8.83
C LEU A 167 -5.22 1.37 -9.14
N LEU A 168 -4.09 0.91 -8.58
CA LEU A 168 -3.64 -0.47 -8.78
C LEU A 168 -4.64 -1.47 -8.19
N THR A 169 -5.19 -1.19 -7.00
CA THR A 169 -6.18 -2.06 -6.36
C THR A 169 -7.45 -2.20 -7.21
N TYR A 170 -8.03 -1.09 -7.65
CA TYR A 170 -9.33 -1.12 -8.34
C TYR A 170 -9.22 -1.64 -9.77
N VAL A 171 -8.19 -1.24 -10.52
CA VAL A 171 -7.96 -1.76 -11.88
C VAL A 171 -7.73 -3.28 -11.83
N ASN A 172 -6.93 -3.75 -10.87
CA ASN A 172 -6.67 -5.19 -10.76
C ASN A 172 -7.83 -5.97 -10.15
N GLY A 173 -8.64 -5.35 -9.30
CA GLY A 173 -9.92 -5.93 -8.86
C GLY A 173 -10.85 -6.21 -10.02
N VAL A 174 -10.98 -5.28 -10.98
CA VAL A 174 -11.77 -5.50 -12.21
C VAL A 174 -11.21 -6.65 -13.05
N VAL A 175 -9.88 -6.71 -13.21
CA VAL A 175 -9.22 -7.81 -13.94
C VAL A 175 -9.47 -9.16 -13.26
N ALA A 176 -9.35 -9.22 -11.93
CA ALA A 176 -9.62 -10.42 -11.15
C ALA A 176 -11.08 -10.88 -11.27
N LEU A 177 -12.04 -9.94 -11.22
CA LEU A 177 -13.45 -10.23 -11.43
C LEU A 177 -13.74 -10.74 -12.85
N ALA A 178 -13.10 -10.14 -13.87
CA ALA A 178 -13.23 -10.60 -15.25
C ALA A 178 -12.70 -12.04 -15.43
N LEU A 179 -11.55 -12.35 -14.81
CA LEU A 179 -10.99 -13.70 -14.81
C LEU A 179 -11.89 -14.70 -14.07
N ALA A 180 -12.45 -14.31 -12.90
CA ALA A 180 -13.39 -15.14 -12.17
C ALA A 180 -14.65 -15.45 -12.98
N TYR A 181 -15.19 -14.46 -13.69
CA TYR A 181 -16.32 -14.66 -14.59
C TYR A 181 -15.99 -15.61 -15.74
N LEU A 182 -14.85 -15.38 -16.41
CA LEU A 182 -14.41 -16.22 -17.53
C LEU A 182 -14.20 -17.68 -17.09
N GLU A 183 -13.66 -17.89 -15.90
CA GLU A 183 -13.43 -19.24 -15.37
C GLU A 183 -14.72 -19.96 -14.97
N LEU A 184 -15.68 -19.25 -14.38
CA LEU A 184 -16.91 -19.87 -13.89
C LEU A 184 -17.98 -20.06 -14.98
N TYR A 185 -18.02 -19.15 -15.96
CA TYR A 185 -19.10 -19.09 -16.95
C TYR A 185 -18.62 -19.11 -18.42
N GLY A 186 -17.30 -19.12 -18.64
CA GLY A 186 -16.74 -19.02 -19.99
C GLY A 186 -17.10 -17.69 -20.65
N LEU A 187 -17.46 -17.76 -21.94
CA LEU A 187 -17.86 -16.59 -22.74
C LEU A 187 -19.38 -16.39 -22.77
N SER A 188 -20.14 -17.02 -21.87
CA SER A 188 -21.61 -17.03 -21.92
C SER A 188 -22.25 -15.73 -21.40
N PRO A 189 -22.80 -14.85 -22.27
CA PRO A 189 -23.31 -13.54 -21.85
C PRO A 189 -24.52 -13.62 -20.91
N TRP A 190 -25.25 -14.73 -20.95
CA TRP A 190 -26.46 -14.96 -20.14
C TRP A 190 -26.17 -15.03 -18.63
N ALA A 191 -24.92 -15.32 -18.25
CA ALA A 191 -24.50 -15.42 -16.85
C ALA A 191 -24.19 -14.08 -16.18
N ILE A 192 -24.10 -12.96 -16.92
CA ILE A 192 -23.70 -11.66 -16.37
C ILE A 192 -24.64 -11.23 -15.23
N GLY A 193 -25.95 -11.40 -15.40
CA GLY A 193 -26.93 -11.02 -14.37
C GLY A 193 -26.77 -11.82 -13.07
N THR A 194 -26.39 -13.10 -13.16
CA THR A 194 -26.13 -13.94 -11.98
C THR A 194 -24.82 -13.57 -11.33
N PHE A 195 -23.76 -13.37 -12.10
CA PHE A 195 -22.46 -12.95 -11.58
C PHE A 195 -22.57 -11.61 -10.85
N VAL A 196 -23.14 -10.59 -11.49
CA VAL A 196 -23.31 -9.25 -10.89
C VAL A 196 -24.14 -9.30 -9.61
N ARG A 197 -25.19 -10.13 -9.56
CA ARG A 197 -26.00 -10.29 -8.36
C ARG A 197 -25.21 -10.93 -7.21
N VAL A 198 -24.51 -12.05 -7.45
CA VAL A 198 -23.71 -12.72 -6.41
C VAL A 198 -22.57 -11.82 -5.94
N THR A 199 -21.81 -11.25 -6.86
CA THR A 199 -20.75 -10.29 -6.55
C THR A 199 -21.30 -9.06 -5.83
N GLY A 200 -22.46 -8.54 -6.25
CA GLY A 200 -23.13 -7.41 -5.61
C GLY A 200 -23.54 -7.67 -4.16
N HIS A 201 -23.94 -8.90 -3.82
CA HIS A 201 -24.20 -9.29 -2.43
C HIS A 201 -22.93 -9.29 -1.57
N VAL A 202 -21.77 -9.62 -2.16
CA VAL A 202 -20.48 -9.55 -1.45
C VAL A 202 -20.06 -8.09 -1.23
N PHE A 203 -20.31 -7.23 -2.20
CA PHE A 203 -20.06 -5.78 -2.13
C PHE A 203 -21.23 -5.01 -1.51
N ASP A 204 -21.73 -5.45 -0.36
CA ASP A 204 -22.68 -4.67 0.45
C ASP A 204 -22.07 -3.27 0.79
N PRO A 205 -22.89 -2.20 0.92
CA PRO A 205 -22.39 -0.85 1.19
C PRO A 205 -21.42 -0.76 2.38
N VAL A 206 -21.61 -1.55 3.44
CA VAL A 206 -20.70 -1.57 4.60
C VAL A 206 -19.34 -2.16 4.22
N ILE A 207 -19.34 -3.27 3.48
CA ILE A 207 -18.12 -3.94 2.99
C ILE A 207 -17.37 -3.03 2.01
N VAL A 208 -18.09 -2.35 1.12
CA VAL A 208 -17.50 -1.38 0.18
C VAL A 208 -16.86 -0.22 0.94
N ALA A 209 -17.54 0.34 1.94
CA ALA A 209 -16.98 1.41 2.77
C ALA A 209 -15.71 0.94 3.51
N GLY A 210 -15.75 -0.26 4.08
CA GLY A 210 -14.60 -0.89 4.72
C GLY A 210 -13.44 -1.09 3.74
N PHE A 211 -13.71 -1.63 2.55
CA PHE A 211 -12.73 -1.85 1.49
C PHE A 211 -12.07 -0.55 1.01
N VAL A 212 -12.85 0.51 0.81
CA VAL A 212 -12.34 1.84 0.43
C VAL A 212 -11.46 2.40 1.55
N MET A 213 -11.94 2.37 2.80
CA MET A 213 -11.18 2.86 3.95
C MET A 213 -9.86 2.09 4.13
N LYS A 214 -9.90 0.76 4.05
CA LYS A 214 -8.73 -0.13 4.12
C LYS A 214 -7.70 0.23 3.07
N THR A 215 -8.15 0.39 1.82
CA THR A 215 -7.28 0.74 0.69
C THR A 215 -6.67 2.14 0.86
N MET A 216 -7.43 3.11 1.39
CA MET A 216 -6.92 4.44 1.72
C MET A 216 -5.85 4.38 2.82
N LEU A 217 -6.08 3.60 3.89
CA LEU A 217 -5.11 3.42 4.97
C LEU A 217 -3.81 2.77 4.49
N PHE A 218 -3.91 1.77 3.61
CA PHE A 218 -2.77 1.17 2.94
C PHE A 218 -1.99 2.17 2.09
N GLY A 219 -2.69 2.94 1.26
CA GLY A 219 -2.09 3.99 0.45
C GLY A 219 -1.39 5.07 1.29
N ALA A 220 -2.06 5.54 2.36
CA ALA A 220 -1.51 6.49 3.29
C ALA A 220 -0.27 5.95 4.01
N ALA A 221 -0.31 4.70 4.49
CA ALA A 221 0.84 4.05 5.12
C ALA A 221 2.03 3.94 4.16
N ALA A 222 1.79 3.52 2.91
CA ALA A 222 2.81 3.37 1.87
C ALA A 222 3.52 4.70 1.53
N GLY A 223 2.81 5.83 1.64
CA GLY A 223 3.40 7.17 1.49
C GLY A 223 4.06 7.70 2.77
N ALA A 224 3.37 7.60 3.90
CA ALA A 224 3.73 8.28 5.15
C ALA A 224 4.90 7.62 5.90
N ILE A 225 4.94 6.29 5.97
CA ILE A 225 5.93 5.57 6.77
C ILE A 225 7.36 5.76 6.24
N PRO A 226 7.62 5.66 4.91
CA PRO A 226 8.96 5.89 4.37
C PRO A 226 9.46 7.33 4.61
N ILE A 227 8.56 8.31 4.50
CA ILE A 227 8.84 9.73 4.77
C ILE A 227 9.18 9.92 6.25
N GLY A 228 8.35 9.40 7.17
CA GLY A 228 8.60 9.50 8.60
C GLY A 228 9.89 8.80 9.04
N ALA A 229 10.27 7.70 8.39
CA ALA A 229 11.55 7.04 8.62
C ALA A 229 12.75 7.89 8.16
N ALA A 230 12.61 8.57 7.02
CA ALA A 230 13.64 9.47 6.48
C ALA A 230 13.83 10.73 7.32
N LEU A 231 12.76 11.31 7.87
CA LEU A 231 12.85 12.47 8.77
C LEU A 231 13.40 12.14 10.16
N GLY A 232 13.45 10.86 10.52
CA GLY A 232 13.86 10.40 11.84
C GLY A 232 15.37 10.28 12.06
N ILE A 233 16.20 10.52 11.04
CA ILE A 233 17.66 10.42 11.15
C ILE A 233 18.33 11.76 11.45
N ARG A 234 19.51 11.70 12.08
CA ARG A 234 20.47 12.81 12.07
C ARG A 234 20.98 13.02 10.64
N ARG A 235 21.35 14.26 10.30
CA ARG A 235 21.92 14.67 8.99
C ARG A 235 23.28 14.03 8.71
N ASP A 236 23.32 12.71 8.57
CA ASP A 236 24.51 11.93 8.32
C ASP A 236 24.20 10.89 7.24
N ARG A 237 24.93 10.97 6.13
CA ARG A 237 24.78 10.11 4.95
C ARG A 237 25.05 8.64 5.29
N ALA A 238 25.90 8.34 6.27
CA ALA A 238 26.21 6.97 6.67
C ALA A 238 24.98 6.21 7.21
N HIS A 239 23.99 6.92 7.74
CA HIS A 239 22.80 6.33 8.34
C HIS A 239 21.62 6.17 7.37
N ALA A 240 21.72 6.72 6.16
CA ALA A 240 20.62 6.76 5.19
C ALA A 240 20.12 5.35 4.77
N PRO A 241 20.98 4.39 4.35
CA PRO A 241 20.50 3.06 3.96
C PRO A 241 19.78 2.32 5.10
N GLY A 242 20.27 2.51 6.33
CA GLY A 242 19.67 1.91 7.52
C GLY A 242 18.26 2.43 7.82
N ALA A 243 17.99 3.71 7.55
CA ALA A 243 16.67 4.30 7.73
C ALA A 243 15.66 3.81 6.69
N VAL A 244 16.07 3.72 5.43
CA VAL A 244 15.24 3.16 4.34
C VAL A 244 14.79 1.74 4.71
N ARG A 245 15.73 0.87 5.07
CA ARG A 245 15.43 -0.52 5.45
C ARG A 245 14.46 -0.60 6.63
N ARG A 246 14.72 0.16 7.70
CA ARG A 246 13.83 0.19 8.88
C ARG A 246 12.43 0.71 8.52
N GLY A 247 12.35 1.71 7.67
CA GLY A 247 11.09 2.24 7.15
C GLY A 247 10.29 1.18 6.40
N MET A 248 10.93 0.42 5.51
CA MET A 248 10.27 -0.64 4.74
C MET A 248 9.77 -1.79 5.63
N VAL A 249 10.58 -2.25 6.60
CA VAL A 249 10.16 -3.30 7.55
C VAL A 249 8.95 -2.83 8.35
N ARG A 250 8.98 -1.59 8.84
CA ARG A 250 7.89 -1.01 9.61
C ARG A 250 6.62 -0.84 8.77
N LEU A 251 6.76 -0.48 7.50
CA LEU A 251 5.64 -0.41 6.57
C LEU A 251 4.97 -1.78 6.41
N GLY A 252 5.74 -2.85 6.18
CA GLY A 252 5.19 -4.21 6.10
C GLY A 252 4.40 -4.62 7.35
N ILE A 253 4.91 -4.29 8.54
CA ILE A 253 4.20 -4.55 9.81
C ILE A 253 2.89 -3.77 9.88
N VAL A 254 2.90 -2.49 9.54
CA VAL A 254 1.68 -1.66 9.59
C VAL A 254 0.64 -2.14 8.58
N LEU A 255 1.05 -2.53 7.37
CA LEU A 255 0.13 -3.13 6.38
C LEU A 255 -0.48 -4.43 6.94
N GLY A 256 0.32 -5.31 7.54
CA GLY A 256 -0.20 -6.53 8.19
C GLY A 256 -1.17 -6.23 9.34
N LEU A 257 -0.90 -5.23 10.17
CA LEU A 257 -1.80 -4.84 11.25
C LEU A 257 -3.12 -4.27 10.75
N ILE A 258 -3.08 -3.41 9.72
CA ILE A 258 -4.30 -2.89 9.08
C ILE A 258 -5.11 -4.06 8.52
N GLU A 259 -4.47 -5.00 7.83
CA GLU A 259 -5.14 -6.19 7.29
C GLU A 259 -5.85 -6.99 8.40
N ILE A 260 -5.13 -7.33 9.47
CA ILE A 260 -5.66 -8.12 10.59
C ILE A 260 -6.84 -7.41 11.26
N VAL A 261 -6.74 -6.10 11.48
CA VAL A 261 -7.84 -5.33 12.11
C VAL A 261 -9.08 -5.32 11.21
N PHE A 262 -8.92 -5.09 9.91
CA PHE A 262 -10.05 -5.08 8.98
C PHE A 262 -10.67 -6.47 8.82
N LEU A 263 -9.85 -7.53 8.77
CA LEU A 263 -10.35 -8.90 8.80
C LEU A 263 -11.14 -9.17 10.09
N ALA A 264 -10.59 -8.81 11.26
CA ALA A 264 -11.28 -9.02 12.53
C ALA A 264 -12.62 -8.26 12.59
N VAL A 265 -12.70 -7.03 12.07
CA VAL A 265 -13.93 -6.25 12.08
C VAL A 265 -14.95 -6.76 11.06
N THR A 266 -14.50 -7.19 9.88
CA THR A 266 -15.39 -7.59 8.77
C THR A 266 -16.00 -8.98 8.98
N TYR A 267 -15.30 -9.86 9.70
CA TYR A 267 -15.69 -11.25 9.92
C TYR A 267 -15.95 -11.61 11.40
N ALA A 268 -16.08 -10.61 12.28
CA ALA A 268 -16.59 -10.79 13.65
C ALA A 268 -18.12 -10.92 13.66
#